data_AF-A0A182W1P2-F1
#
_entry.id   AF-A0A182W1P2-F1
#
_cell.length_a   1.000
_cell.length_b   1.000
_cell.length_c   1.000
_cell.angle_alpha   90.00
_cell.angle_beta   90.00
_cell.angle_gamma   90.00
#
_symmetry.space_group_name_H-M   'P 1'
#
loop_
_entity.id
_entity.type
_entity.pdbx_description
1 polymer ?
#
loop_
_entity_poly.entity_id
_entity_poly.type
_entity_poly.pdbx_seq_one_letter_code
_entity_poly.pdbx_strand_id
1 'polypeptide(L)'
;MPLIAQWRAVLFLHFKGTERTPPTKMHTVMTRGNAILAYSLSVLSVLTFCCFASTFFYDYRTDARINTVKVLVKNVPDFSASREKNDLGFITFDLATDLNPLFNWNVKQLFLYLTAEYTTEQNALNQVVLWDKIILRGENANLDFKNMNTKYYFWDDGNGLKGHRNVTLTLSWNIIPNAGLLPSVFSHGEHSFKFPEAYIESPVYSQITAEDHPVWKSEAYVFKMLKTGTFAARFVKQSLVGCANGLRTVTVPTHRSLSEDHTKGSVGTAGTDVAPSQELQLTYLTEEDKQGIAVLGMNRPKARNSFSKSLVNHLLEAIEVLAHDKNVRVVILRSLVPGIFCAGADLKERATFTPQEVSRFVSKLRQMMVNIEQMPTPVVAAIDGAALGGGLEMALACDMRVVATNAKLGLVETKLGIIPGAGGTQRLPRILNPAVAKELIFTARQFSGEEAKALGIVNHAVQPNETGDAAYQRALQLAMEIVPNGPVGVRMAKKAIDKGLQVDIGTGYAIEEACYAQVIPTKDRLEGLRAFAEKRKPNFIGE
;
A
#
# COMPACT_ATOMS: atom_id res chain seq x y z
N MET A 1 46.21 -12.95 -41.98
CA MET A 1 46.02 -11.69 -42.71
C MET A 1 44.58 -11.26 -42.49
N PRO A 2 44.19 -10.07 -41.97
CA PRO A 2 44.93 -8.84 -41.67
C PRO A 2 44.52 -8.24 -40.30
N LEU A 3 45.14 -8.63 -39.18
CA LEU A 3 44.94 -7.92 -37.88
C LEU A 3 46.22 -7.77 -37.05
N ILE A 4 47.24 -8.58 -37.33
CA ILE A 4 48.58 -8.47 -36.73
C ILE A 4 49.43 -7.38 -37.42
N ALA A 5 49.00 -6.87 -38.59
CA ALA A 5 49.71 -5.83 -39.32
C ALA A 5 49.45 -4.40 -38.81
N GLN A 6 48.33 -4.15 -38.11
CA GLN A 6 48.02 -2.82 -37.57
C GLN A 6 48.66 -2.55 -36.20
N TRP A 7 49.00 -3.59 -35.44
CA TRP A 7 49.69 -3.44 -34.16
C TRP A 7 51.21 -3.21 -34.29
N ARG A 8 51.81 -3.57 -35.42
CA ARG A 8 53.22 -3.25 -35.72
C ARG A 8 53.45 -1.80 -36.15
N ALA A 9 52.42 -1.08 -36.59
CA ALA A 9 52.55 0.31 -37.01
C ALA A 9 52.61 1.30 -35.82
N VAL A 10 52.17 0.90 -34.63
CA VAL A 10 52.12 1.78 -33.45
C VAL A 10 53.33 1.59 -32.53
N LEU A 11 53.96 0.41 -32.49
CA LEU A 11 55.11 0.14 -31.63
C LEU A 11 56.49 0.30 -32.29
N PHE A 12 56.59 0.43 -33.62
CA PHE A 12 57.86 0.38 -34.36
C PHE A 12 58.23 1.67 -35.11
N LEU A 13 57.81 2.83 -34.59
CA LEU A 13 58.18 4.15 -35.13
C LEU A 13 59.08 4.97 -34.18
N HIS A 14 59.68 4.35 -33.15
CA HIS A 14 60.51 5.08 -32.17
C HIS A 14 62.02 4.84 -32.26
N PHE A 15 62.51 4.02 -33.20
CA PHE A 15 63.95 3.79 -33.37
C PHE A 15 64.35 3.72 -34.86
N LYS A 16 64.48 4.88 -35.49
CA LYS A 16 65.40 5.07 -36.61
C LYS A 16 65.93 6.50 -36.55
N GLY A 17 67.19 6.62 -36.14
CA GLY A 17 67.90 7.88 -36.01
C GLY A 17 67.99 8.61 -37.35
N THR A 18 67.63 9.88 -37.29
CA THR A 18 68.20 10.92 -38.16
C THR A 18 68.54 12.09 -37.26
N GLU A 19 69.81 12.46 -37.27
CA GLU A 19 70.38 13.57 -36.53
C GLU A 19 69.70 14.89 -36.93
N ARG A 20 68.79 15.36 -36.08
CA ARG A 20 68.48 16.79 -35.92
C ARG A 20 68.17 17.00 -34.44
N THR A 21 68.89 17.92 -33.81
CA THR A 21 68.55 18.43 -32.48
C THR A 21 67.07 18.79 -32.45
N PRO A 22 66.22 18.14 -31.63
CA PRO A 22 64.83 18.52 -31.58
C PRO A 22 64.75 19.85 -30.81
N PRO A 23 63.90 20.81 -31.22
CA PRO A 23 63.53 21.86 -30.29
C PRO A 23 62.92 21.14 -29.09
N THR A 24 63.35 21.49 -27.88
CA THR A 24 62.72 21.07 -26.63
C THR A 24 61.25 21.48 -26.68
N LYS A 25 60.41 20.60 -27.23
CA LYS A 25 58.98 20.83 -27.36
C LYS A 25 58.43 20.73 -25.95
N MET A 26 58.37 21.87 -25.26
CA MET A 26 57.77 21.98 -23.94
C MET A 26 56.36 21.41 -24.03
N HIS A 27 56.17 20.21 -23.49
CA HIS A 27 54.84 19.63 -23.40
C HIS A 27 54.00 20.55 -22.53
N THR A 28 52.98 21.16 -23.13
CA THR A 28 52.02 21.97 -22.38
C THR A 28 51.43 21.13 -21.26
N VAL A 29 51.00 21.78 -20.18
CA VAL A 29 50.31 21.13 -19.06
C VAL A 29 49.17 20.23 -19.57
N MET A 30 48.46 20.69 -20.61
CA MET A 30 47.41 19.94 -21.30
C MET A 30 47.89 18.64 -21.95
N THR A 31 49.07 18.64 -22.57
CA THR A 31 49.62 17.44 -23.24
C THR A 31 50.01 16.38 -22.21
N ARG A 32 50.59 16.81 -21.08
CA ARG A 32 50.90 15.93 -19.94
C ARG A 32 49.63 15.40 -19.28
N GLY A 33 48.61 16.25 -19.12
CA GLY A 33 47.29 15.87 -18.63
C GLY A 33 46.63 14.80 -19.49
N ASN A 34 46.62 14.97 -20.82
CA ASN A 34 46.08 13.99 -21.76
C ASN A 34 46.83 12.66 -21.72
N ALA A 35 48.16 12.68 -21.58
CA ALA A 35 48.95 11.45 -21.46
C ALA A 35 48.65 10.68 -20.16
N ILE A 36 48.53 11.39 -19.03
CA ILE A 36 48.13 10.80 -17.74
C ILE A 36 46.72 10.22 -17.83
N LEU A 37 45.78 10.94 -18.44
CA LEU A 37 44.42 10.47 -18.65
C LEU A 37 44.36 9.21 -19.53
N ALA A 38 45.05 9.21 -20.67
CA ALA A 38 45.10 8.07 -21.58
C ALA A 38 45.74 6.83 -20.92
N TYR A 39 46.82 7.02 -20.16
CA TYR A 39 47.43 5.95 -19.36
C TYR A 39 46.46 5.42 -18.31
N SER A 40 45.78 6.30 -17.58
CA SER A 40 44.82 5.93 -16.54
C SER A 40 43.64 5.15 -17.10
N LEU A 41 43.10 5.58 -18.25
CA LEU A 41 42.03 4.86 -18.97
C LEU A 41 42.51 3.49 -19.48
N SER A 42 43.74 3.39 -19.96
CA SER A 42 44.33 2.13 -20.42
C SER A 42 44.47 1.14 -19.26
N VAL A 43 45.03 1.58 -18.12
CA VAL A 43 45.14 0.77 -16.90
C VAL A 43 43.77 0.34 -16.40
N LEU A 44 42.78 1.24 -16.38
CA LEU A 44 41.42 0.93 -15.97
C LEU A 44 40.77 -0.11 -16.91
N SER A 45 40.99 0.00 -18.23
CA SER A 45 40.46 -0.95 -19.20
C SER A 45 41.05 -2.35 -19.03
N VAL A 46 42.36 -2.46 -18.79
CA VAL A 46 43.05 -3.72 -18.54
C VAL A 46 42.56 -4.34 -17.23
N LEU A 47 42.46 -3.53 -16.16
CA LEU A 47 41.93 -3.99 -14.87
C LEU A 47 40.50 -4.51 -15.00
N THR A 48 39.64 -3.78 -15.71
CA THR A 48 38.24 -4.17 -15.95
C THR A 48 38.15 -5.49 -16.74
N PHE A 49 39.01 -5.67 -17.74
CA PHE A 49 39.08 -6.92 -18.49
C PHE A 49 39.55 -8.09 -17.63
N CYS A 50 40.57 -7.91 -16.79
CA CYS A 50 41.04 -8.93 -15.85
C CYS A 50 39.94 -9.31 -14.83
N CYS A 51 39.22 -8.32 -14.31
CA CYS A 51 38.06 -8.55 -13.45
C CYS A 51 36.98 -9.37 -14.17
N PHE A 52 36.59 -8.98 -15.38
CA PHE A 52 35.63 -9.75 -16.19
C PHE A 52 36.09 -11.20 -16.40
N ALA A 53 37.33 -11.39 -16.88
CA ALA A 53 37.90 -12.71 -17.14
C ALA A 53 37.93 -13.62 -15.90
N SER A 54 38.18 -13.04 -14.71
CA SER A 54 38.19 -13.79 -13.45
C SER A 54 36.84 -14.38 -13.03
N THR A 55 35.74 -13.90 -13.62
CA THR A 55 34.37 -14.30 -13.25
C THR A 55 33.64 -15.02 -14.38
N PHE A 56 34.03 -14.76 -15.63
CA PHE A 56 33.36 -15.31 -16.80
C PHE A 56 33.46 -16.85 -16.90
N PHE A 57 34.56 -17.43 -16.44
CA PHE A 57 34.80 -18.88 -16.47
C PHE A 57 34.49 -19.59 -15.14
N TYR A 58 33.93 -18.88 -14.17
CA TYR A 58 33.62 -19.47 -12.87
C TYR A 58 32.36 -20.32 -12.97
N ASP A 59 32.43 -21.59 -12.55
CA ASP A 59 31.24 -22.44 -12.43
C ASP A 59 30.51 -22.09 -11.14
N TYR A 60 29.30 -21.58 -11.28
CA TYR A 60 28.49 -21.14 -10.16
C TYR A 60 27.48 -22.19 -9.68
N ARG A 61 27.60 -23.45 -10.13
CA ARG A 61 26.73 -24.54 -9.72
C ARG A 61 27.21 -25.16 -8.39
N THR A 62 26.26 -25.57 -7.56
CA THR A 62 26.52 -26.33 -6.33
C THR A 62 25.49 -27.45 -6.18
N ASP A 63 25.77 -28.39 -5.29
CA ASP A 63 24.88 -29.51 -5.00
C ASP A 63 23.81 -29.07 -3.99
N ALA A 64 22.54 -29.38 -4.29
CA ALA A 64 21.42 -29.16 -3.39
C ALA A 64 20.72 -30.49 -3.13
N ARG A 65 20.44 -30.78 -1.85
CA ARG A 65 19.64 -31.93 -1.43
C ARG A 65 18.27 -31.45 -1.01
N ILE A 66 17.25 -31.92 -1.73
CA ILE A 66 15.84 -31.62 -1.47
C ILE A 66 15.15 -32.93 -1.12
N ASN A 67 14.25 -32.92 -0.15
CA ASN A 67 13.40 -34.07 0.14
C ASN A 67 12.00 -33.61 0.54
N THR A 68 10.96 -34.23 0.00
CA THR A 68 9.57 -33.95 0.38
C THR A 68 9.17 -34.74 1.62
N VAL A 69 8.72 -34.05 2.66
CA VAL A 69 8.26 -34.64 3.93
C VAL A 69 6.76 -34.93 3.88
N LYS A 70 5.97 -33.98 3.38
CA LYS A 70 4.51 -34.09 3.31
C LYS A 70 4.03 -33.56 1.97
N VAL A 71 3.17 -34.31 1.30
CA VAL A 71 2.59 -33.94 0.01
C VAL A 71 1.10 -34.22 0.06
N LEU A 72 0.31 -33.20 -0.19
CA LEU A 72 -1.14 -33.26 -0.13
C LEU A 72 -1.74 -32.54 -1.34
N VAL A 73 -2.93 -32.95 -1.74
CA VAL A 73 -3.68 -32.29 -2.81
C VAL A 73 -5.11 -32.07 -2.36
N LYS A 74 -5.65 -30.90 -2.65
CA LYS A 74 -7.03 -30.52 -2.37
C LYS A 74 -7.67 -30.04 -3.67
N ASN A 75 -8.91 -30.45 -3.88
CA ASN A 75 -9.72 -29.93 -4.97
C ASN A 75 -10.42 -28.65 -4.53
N VAL A 76 -10.26 -27.57 -5.28
CA VAL A 76 -10.81 -26.25 -5.00
C VAL A 76 -11.66 -25.82 -6.20
N PRO A 77 -12.89 -25.34 -6.00
CA PRO A 77 -13.72 -24.87 -7.12
C PRO A 77 -13.11 -23.63 -7.78
N ASP A 78 -13.13 -23.57 -9.10
CA ASP A 78 -12.93 -22.33 -9.85
C ASP A 78 -14.20 -21.45 -9.73
N PHE A 79 -14.01 -20.16 -9.48
CA PHE A 79 -15.10 -19.19 -9.39
C PHE A 79 -15.40 -18.52 -10.75
N SER A 80 -14.75 -18.97 -11.82
CA SER A 80 -15.12 -18.62 -13.19
C SER A 80 -16.43 -19.33 -13.64
N ALA A 81 -17.05 -18.84 -14.71
CA ALA A 81 -18.33 -19.34 -15.22
C ALA A 81 -18.32 -20.82 -15.66
N SER A 82 -17.13 -21.44 -15.81
CA SER A 82 -16.96 -22.82 -16.29
C SER A 82 -17.27 -23.88 -15.23
N ARG A 83 -17.35 -23.53 -13.93
CA ARG A 83 -17.46 -24.49 -12.80
C ARG A 83 -16.37 -25.57 -12.81
N GLU A 84 -15.24 -25.30 -13.45
CA GLU A 84 -14.12 -26.23 -13.47
C GLU A 84 -13.52 -26.33 -12.07
N LYS A 85 -12.87 -27.45 -11.79
CA LYS A 85 -12.29 -27.75 -10.48
C LYS A 85 -10.78 -27.74 -10.64
N ASN A 86 -10.11 -27.00 -9.77
CA ASN A 86 -8.67 -26.80 -9.77
C ASN A 86 -8.02 -27.56 -8.62
N ASP A 87 -6.77 -27.99 -8.82
CA ASP A 87 -6.01 -28.69 -7.81
C ASP A 87 -5.06 -27.72 -7.09
N LEU A 88 -5.14 -27.72 -5.76
CA LEU A 88 -4.23 -27.02 -4.89
C LEU A 88 -3.34 -28.04 -4.17
N GLY A 89 -2.06 -28.04 -4.52
CA GLY A 89 -1.02 -28.84 -3.89
C GLY A 89 -0.42 -28.16 -2.65
N PHE A 90 -0.23 -28.93 -1.59
CA PHE A 90 0.53 -28.54 -0.41
C PHE A 90 1.75 -29.43 -0.27
N ILE A 91 2.92 -28.81 -0.14
CA ILE A 91 4.19 -29.51 -0.01
C ILE A 91 4.95 -28.96 1.20
N THR A 92 5.45 -29.89 2.02
CA THR A 92 6.46 -29.62 3.04
C THR A 92 7.75 -30.31 2.61
N PHE A 93 8.88 -29.61 2.64
CA PHE A 93 10.17 -30.11 2.15
C PHE A 93 11.34 -29.76 3.09
N ASP A 94 12.40 -30.56 3.01
CA ASP A 94 13.71 -30.27 3.54
C ASP A 94 14.61 -29.74 2.41
N LEU A 95 15.48 -28.78 2.71
CA LEU A 95 16.44 -28.23 1.76
C LEU A 95 17.80 -28.05 2.43
N ALA A 96 18.83 -28.71 1.90
CA ALA A 96 20.21 -28.54 2.34
C ALA A 96 21.14 -28.22 1.16
N THR A 97 21.89 -27.13 1.24
CA THR A 97 22.86 -26.70 0.21
C THR A 97 23.90 -25.74 0.79
N ASP A 98 25.16 -25.88 0.37
CA ASP A 98 26.21 -24.92 0.70
C ASP A 98 26.48 -23.98 -0.48
N LEU A 99 26.09 -22.71 -0.32
CA LEU A 99 26.26 -21.66 -1.33
C LEU A 99 27.40 -20.70 -0.99
N ASN A 100 28.11 -20.90 0.13
CA ASN A 100 29.23 -20.04 0.51
C ASN A 100 30.31 -19.93 -0.58
N PRO A 101 30.70 -21.02 -1.28
CA PRO A 101 31.70 -20.94 -2.34
C PRO A 101 31.30 -20.05 -3.53
N LEU A 102 30.01 -19.74 -3.69
CA LEU A 102 29.53 -18.92 -4.80
C LEU A 102 29.81 -17.42 -4.59
N PHE A 103 30.01 -16.97 -3.34
CA PHE A 103 30.25 -15.57 -3.01
C PHE A 103 31.71 -15.15 -3.26
N ASN A 104 32.09 -15.03 -4.54
CA ASN A 104 33.38 -14.44 -4.93
C ASN A 104 33.34 -12.90 -4.91
N TRP A 105 34.45 -12.25 -5.28
CA TRP A 105 34.58 -10.78 -5.25
C TRP A 105 33.52 -10.03 -6.07
N ASN A 106 32.91 -10.67 -7.08
CA ASN A 106 31.90 -10.05 -7.93
C ASN A 106 30.46 -10.39 -7.52
N VAL A 107 30.18 -11.44 -6.75
CA VAL A 107 28.78 -11.80 -6.38
C VAL A 107 28.28 -10.97 -5.21
N LYS A 108 27.35 -10.05 -5.43
CA LYS A 108 26.80 -9.18 -4.38
C LYS A 108 25.71 -9.88 -3.58
N GLN A 109 24.81 -10.57 -4.28
CA GLN A 109 23.68 -11.28 -3.71
C GLN A 109 23.25 -12.42 -4.64
N LEU A 110 22.62 -13.43 -4.05
CA LEU A 110 21.97 -14.53 -4.74
C LEU A 110 20.46 -14.43 -4.54
N PHE A 111 19.69 -14.59 -5.61
CA PHE A 111 18.24 -14.71 -5.56
C PHE A 111 17.87 -16.16 -5.84
N LEU A 112 17.54 -16.92 -4.78
CA LEU A 112 17.22 -18.34 -4.86
C LEU A 112 15.72 -18.52 -5.07
N TYR A 113 15.36 -19.55 -5.82
CA TYR A 113 13.98 -19.99 -5.99
C TYR A 113 13.93 -21.51 -6.19
N LEU A 114 12.96 -22.14 -5.52
CA LEU A 114 12.64 -23.55 -5.66
C LEU A 114 11.45 -23.68 -6.62
N THR A 115 11.63 -24.38 -7.72
CA THR A 115 10.60 -24.62 -8.72
C THR A 115 10.12 -26.07 -8.67
N ALA A 116 8.83 -26.27 -8.94
CA ALA A 116 8.26 -27.56 -9.23
C ALA A 116 7.91 -27.64 -10.72
N GLU A 117 8.38 -28.69 -11.37
CA GLU A 117 8.14 -28.98 -12.78
C GLU A 117 7.36 -30.27 -12.95
N TYR A 118 6.35 -30.24 -13.81
CA TYR A 118 5.47 -31.38 -14.07
C TYR A 118 4.78 -31.24 -15.43
N THR A 119 4.16 -32.32 -15.90
CA THR A 119 3.57 -32.39 -17.24
C THR A 119 2.10 -32.79 -17.13
N THR A 120 1.21 -32.08 -17.82
CA THR A 120 -0.21 -32.43 -17.88
C THR A 120 -0.60 -32.81 -19.32
N GLU A 121 -1.82 -33.32 -19.52
CA GLU A 121 -2.30 -33.64 -20.87
C GLU A 121 -2.35 -32.38 -21.77
N GLN A 122 -2.64 -31.23 -21.17
CA GLN A 122 -2.79 -29.95 -21.85
C GLN A 122 -1.44 -29.25 -22.09
N ASN A 123 -0.47 -29.43 -21.17
CA ASN A 123 0.80 -28.71 -21.18
C ASN A 123 2.00 -29.66 -21.06
N ALA A 124 2.90 -29.59 -22.04
CA ALA A 124 4.13 -30.37 -22.08
C ALA A 124 5.14 -29.98 -20.98
N LEU A 125 5.01 -28.78 -20.40
CA LEU A 125 5.81 -28.31 -19.27
C LEU A 125 5.00 -27.30 -18.46
N ASN A 126 4.75 -27.61 -17.20
CA ASN A 126 4.26 -26.68 -16.19
C ASN A 126 5.39 -26.44 -15.19
N GLN A 127 5.68 -25.18 -14.88
CA GLN A 127 6.68 -24.79 -13.89
C GLN A 127 6.08 -23.80 -12.91
N VAL A 128 6.17 -24.11 -11.61
CA VAL A 128 5.62 -23.27 -10.53
C VAL A 128 6.71 -22.99 -9.52
N VAL A 129 6.90 -21.72 -9.16
CA VAL A 129 7.81 -21.33 -8.08
C VAL A 129 7.11 -21.57 -6.74
N LEU A 130 7.71 -22.37 -5.87
CA LEU A 130 7.12 -22.73 -4.58
C LEU A 130 7.72 -21.94 -3.41
N TRP A 131 8.98 -21.51 -3.51
CA TRP A 131 9.69 -20.81 -2.44
C TRP A 131 10.83 -19.98 -3.00
N ASP A 132 11.16 -18.86 -2.37
CA ASP A 132 12.28 -17.99 -2.73
C ASP A 132 13.03 -17.45 -1.49
N LYS A 133 14.30 -17.10 -1.68
CA LYS A 133 15.12 -16.43 -0.65
C LYS A 133 16.22 -15.59 -1.28
N ILE A 134 16.47 -14.42 -0.70
CA ILE A 134 17.63 -13.60 -1.03
C ILE A 134 18.73 -13.85 -0.01
N ILE A 135 19.96 -14.04 -0.47
CA ILE A 135 21.16 -14.13 0.38
C ILE A 135 22.12 -13.03 -0.04
N LEU A 136 22.50 -12.17 0.90
CA LEU A 136 23.47 -11.11 0.68
C LEU A 136 24.89 -11.60 0.97
N ARG A 137 25.89 -11.01 0.32
CA ARG A 137 27.29 -11.30 0.65
C ARG A 137 27.56 -10.99 2.12
N GLY A 138 28.17 -11.95 2.82
CA GLY A 138 28.52 -11.85 4.24
C GLY A 138 27.47 -12.44 5.18
N GLU A 139 26.30 -12.83 4.65
CA GLU A 139 25.34 -13.67 5.37
C GLU A 139 25.76 -15.14 5.29
N ASN A 140 25.25 -15.96 6.22
CA ASN A 140 25.45 -17.40 6.16
C ASN A 140 24.71 -17.98 4.95
N ALA A 141 25.46 -18.49 3.98
CA ALA A 141 24.94 -19.10 2.76
C ALA A 141 24.92 -20.64 2.81
N ASN A 142 25.21 -21.25 3.95
CA ASN A 142 24.98 -22.67 4.17
C ASN A 142 23.53 -22.85 4.68
N LEU A 143 22.68 -23.41 3.82
CA LEU A 143 21.27 -23.65 4.11
C LEU A 143 21.09 -25.09 4.58
N ASP A 144 20.46 -25.28 5.73
CA ASP A 144 19.95 -26.57 6.20
C ASP A 144 18.58 -26.35 6.85
N PHE A 145 17.54 -26.40 6.01
CA PHE A 145 16.16 -26.21 6.42
C PHE A 145 15.44 -27.55 6.48
N LYS A 146 14.64 -27.72 7.54
CA LYS A 146 13.83 -28.92 7.78
C LYS A 146 12.35 -28.56 7.91
N ASN A 147 11.48 -29.39 7.38
CA ASN A 147 10.02 -29.25 7.45
C ASN A 147 9.51 -27.86 7.01
N MET A 148 10.08 -27.32 5.94
CA MET A 148 9.65 -26.05 5.38
C MET A 148 8.35 -26.22 4.61
N ASN A 149 7.38 -25.34 4.86
CA ASN A 149 6.25 -25.18 3.95
C ASN A 149 6.67 -24.33 2.74
N THR A 150 5.96 -24.50 1.61
CA THR A 150 6.09 -23.58 0.48
C THR A 150 5.78 -22.14 0.92
N LYS A 151 6.20 -21.14 0.15
CA LYS A 151 5.82 -19.73 0.31
C LYS A 151 4.69 -19.34 -0.65
N TYR A 152 4.67 -19.97 -1.82
CA TYR A 152 3.66 -19.77 -2.86
C TYR A 152 2.79 -21.03 -3.02
N TYR A 153 1.60 -20.83 -3.57
CA TYR A 153 0.66 -21.91 -3.83
C TYR A 153 1.10 -22.76 -5.01
N PHE A 154 0.98 -24.08 -4.87
CA PHE A 154 1.08 -24.99 -6.01
C PHE A 154 -0.32 -25.14 -6.62
N TRP A 155 -0.65 -24.26 -7.55
CA TRP A 155 -1.94 -24.27 -8.24
C TRP A 155 -1.82 -24.88 -9.63
N ASP A 156 -2.76 -25.75 -9.98
CA ASP A 156 -2.95 -26.29 -11.33
C ASP A 156 -4.39 -26.01 -11.78
N ASP A 157 -4.53 -25.40 -12.96
CA ASP A 157 -5.81 -25.11 -13.60
C ASP A 157 -6.37 -26.41 -14.19
N GLY A 158 -6.96 -27.25 -13.34
CA GLY A 158 -7.50 -28.55 -13.67
C GLY A 158 -7.33 -29.58 -12.54
N ASN A 159 -7.28 -30.86 -12.89
CA ASN A 159 -7.07 -31.97 -11.94
C ASN A 159 -5.72 -32.67 -12.17
N GLY A 160 -4.71 -31.92 -12.62
CA GLY A 160 -3.42 -32.45 -13.07
C GLY A 160 -2.47 -32.83 -11.94
N LEU A 161 -2.76 -32.46 -10.69
CA LEU A 161 -1.92 -32.80 -9.54
C LEU A 161 -2.35 -34.10 -8.87
N LYS A 162 -3.65 -34.40 -8.79
CA LYS A 162 -4.13 -35.65 -8.16
C LYS A 162 -3.52 -36.89 -8.82
N GLY A 163 -2.84 -37.71 -8.03
CA GLY A 163 -2.18 -38.93 -8.50
C GLY A 163 -0.99 -38.70 -9.44
N HIS A 164 -0.54 -37.45 -9.62
CA HIS A 164 0.58 -37.14 -10.50
C HIS A 164 1.87 -37.78 -9.98
N ARG A 165 2.55 -38.53 -10.83
CA ARG A 165 3.63 -39.43 -10.41
C ARG A 165 5.03 -38.82 -10.46
N ASN A 166 5.21 -37.75 -11.23
CA ASN A 166 6.54 -37.24 -11.57
C ASN A 166 6.63 -35.72 -11.50
N VAL A 167 6.55 -35.17 -10.29
CA VAL A 167 6.80 -33.74 -10.07
C VAL A 167 8.23 -33.56 -9.60
N THR A 168 9.03 -32.78 -10.32
CA THR A 168 10.44 -32.57 -10.04
C THR A 168 10.67 -31.21 -9.38
N LEU A 169 11.37 -31.20 -8.24
CA LEU A 169 11.80 -30.01 -7.55
C LEU A 169 13.24 -29.68 -7.92
N THR A 170 13.47 -28.43 -8.34
CA THR A 170 14.79 -27.92 -8.71
C THR A 170 15.07 -26.61 -7.98
N LEU A 171 16.22 -26.53 -7.30
CA LEU A 171 16.69 -25.28 -6.71
C LEU A 171 17.52 -24.52 -7.75
N SER A 172 17.19 -23.25 -7.92
CA SER A 172 17.88 -22.37 -8.87
C SER A 172 18.20 -21.03 -8.23
N TRP A 173 19.14 -20.29 -8.79
CA TRP A 173 19.45 -18.94 -8.36
C TRP A 173 19.87 -18.01 -9.50
N ASN A 174 19.49 -16.74 -9.38
CA ASN A 174 20.10 -15.66 -10.14
C ASN A 174 21.25 -15.05 -9.35
N ILE A 175 22.36 -14.81 -10.05
CA ILE A 175 23.51 -14.13 -9.49
C ILE A 175 23.40 -12.66 -9.82
N ILE A 176 23.44 -11.83 -8.79
CA ILE A 176 23.51 -10.38 -8.95
C ILE A 176 24.96 -9.96 -8.73
N PRO A 177 25.70 -9.61 -9.80
CA PRO A 177 27.08 -9.22 -9.66
C PRO A 177 27.22 -7.75 -9.25
N ASN A 178 28.41 -7.35 -8.84
CA ASN A 178 28.81 -5.95 -8.72
C ASN A 178 28.98 -5.31 -10.11
N ALA A 179 29.45 -6.09 -11.09
CA ALA A 179 29.52 -5.72 -12.50
C ALA A 179 29.40 -6.95 -13.42
N GLY A 180 28.67 -6.84 -14.53
CA GLY A 180 28.54 -7.91 -15.53
C GLY A 180 27.11 -8.38 -15.76
N LEU A 181 26.98 -9.63 -16.21
CA LEU A 181 25.70 -10.26 -16.57
C LEU A 181 24.98 -10.84 -15.35
N LEU A 182 23.67 -11.08 -15.48
CA LEU A 182 22.80 -11.68 -14.46
C LEU A 182 22.52 -13.16 -14.81
N PRO A 183 23.49 -14.08 -14.64
CA PRO A 183 23.26 -15.48 -15.01
C PRO A 183 22.21 -16.12 -14.10
N SER A 184 21.39 -16.98 -14.70
CA SER A 184 20.53 -17.93 -13.99
C SER A 184 21.25 -19.27 -13.97
N VAL A 185 21.33 -19.88 -12.79
CA VAL A 185 22.09 -21.11 -12.53
C VAL A 185 21.21 -22.06 -11.74
N PHE A 186 21.33 -23.36 -12.03
CA PHE A 186 20.56 -24.43 -11.41
C PHE A 186 21.49 -25.29 -10.55
N SER A 187 20.98 -25.90 -9.48
CA SER A 187 21.74 -26.90 -8.72
C SER A 187 21.98 -28.18 -9.51
N HIS A 188 22.99 -28.95 -9.15
CA HIS A 188 23.19 -30.30 -9.72
C HIS A 188 22.17 -31.33 -9.21
N GLY A 189 21.44 -31.03 -8.13
CA GLY A 189 20.45 -31.92 -7.53
C GLY A 189 19.02 -31.56 -7.92
N GLU A 190 18.24 -32.59 -8.22
CA GLU A 190 16.79 -32.53 -8.43
C GLU A 190 16.12 -33.58 -7.53
N HIS A 191 14.89 -33.31 -7.10
CA HIS A 191 14.11 -34.26 -6.28
C HIS A 191 12.72 -34.46 -6.85
N SER A 192 12.41 -35.68 -7.28
CA SER A 192 11.09 -36.02 -7.81
C SER A 192 10.20 -36.68 -6.75
N PHE A 193 8.93 -36.31 -6.73
CA PHE A 193 7.94 -36.89 -5.83
C PHE A 193 6.59 -37.11 -6.55
N LYS A 194 5.69 -37.83 -5.87
CA LYS A 194 4.34 -38.11 -6.33
C LYS A 194 3.28 -37.47 -5.43
N PHE A 195 2.22 -36.99 -6.04
CA PHE A 195 1.01 -36.57 -5.32
C PHE A 195 0.13 -37.78 -4.97
N PRO A 196 -0.64 -37.72 -3.87
CA PRO A 196 -1.59 -38.77 -3.49
C PRO A 196 -2.70 -38.99 -4.53
N GLU A 197 -3.22 -40.22 -4.61
CA GLU A 197 -4.33 -40.58 -5.51
C GLU A 197 -5.71 -40.11 -5.01
N ALA A 198 -5.80 -39.65 -3.76
CA ALA A 198 -7.02 -39.14 -3.15
C ALA A 198 -6.84 -37.68 -2.70
N TYR A 199 -7.90 -36.89 -2.85
CA TYR A 199 -7.97 -35.57 -2.22
C TYR A 199 -8.10 -35.73 -0.70
N ILE A 200 -7.61 -34.74 0.05
CA ILE A 200 -7.92 -34.70 1.48
C ILE A 200 -9.42 -34.45 1.66
N GLU A 201 -10.12 -35.43 2.24
CA GLU A 201 -11.47 -35.25 2.75
C GLU A 201 -11.40 -34.60 4.14
N SER A 202 -11.95 -33.40 4.29
CA SER A 202 -12.09 -32.78 5.63
C SER A 202 -13.48 -33.10 6.18
N PRO A 203 -13.59 -33.68 7.40
CA PRO A 203 -14.84 -33.64 8.13
C PRO A 203 -15.11 -32.19 8.57
N VAL A 204 -16.31 -31.70 8.30
CA VAL A 204 -17.05 -30.58 8.93
C VAL A 204 -16.24 -29.50 9.66
N TYR A 205 -16.11 -28.34 8.99
CA TYR A 205 -15.82 -26.96 9.47
C TYR A 205 -14.79 -26.73 10.60
N SER A 206 -13.61 -26.22 10.24
CA SER A 206 -12.98 -25.01 10.82
C SER A 206 -11.55 -24.81 10.29
N GLN A 207 -11.24 -23.57 9.88
CA GLN A 207 -9.89 -22.98 9.86
C GLN A 207 -8.77 -23.80 9.19
N ILE A 208 -8.68 -23.68 7.86
CA ILE A 208 -7.40 -23.35 7.24
C ILE A 208 -7.70 -22.17 6.32
N THR A 209 -7.70 -20.97 6.89
CA THR A 209 -7.65 -19.73 6.11
C THR A 209 -6.22 -19.59 5.56
N ALA A 210 -6.01 -18.73 4.57
CA ALA A 210 -4.67 -18.34 4.09
C ALA A 210 -3.74 -17.75 5.19
N GLU A 211 -4.21 -17.70 6.44
CA GLU A 211 -3.51 -17.25 7.64
C GLU A 211 -2.65 -18.36 8.27
N ASP A 212 -2.86 -19.64 7.96
CA ASP A 212 -2.04 -20.75 8.48
C ASP A 212 -0.72 -20.96 7.70
N HIS A 213 -0.45 -20.08 6.74
CA HIS A 213 0.80 -20.02 6.01
C HIS A 213 1.82 -19.12 6.75
N PRO A 214 3.09 -19.51 6.92
CA PRO A 214 4.06 -18.78 7.75
C PRO A 214 4.48 -17.40 7.21
N VAL A 215 3.82 -16.88 6.17
CA VAL A 215 4.08 -15.59 5.54
C VAL A 215 3.81 -14.41 6.50
N TRP A 216 3.00 -14.60 7.54
CA TRP A 216 2.56 -13.49 8.41
C TRP A 216 3.41 -13.24 9.67
N LYS A 217 4.52 -13.96 9.89
CA LYS A 217 5.39 -13.75 11.08
C LYS A 217 6.72 -13.05 10.82
N SER A 218 7.10 -12.72 9.58
CA SER A 218 8.39 -12.06 9.34
C SER A 218 8.44 -11.13 8.11
N GLU A 219 7.65 -10.05 8.10
CA GLU A 219 7.83 -8.96 7.12
C GLU A 219 7.95 -7.59 7.77
N ALA A 220 8.98 -7.44 8.63
CA ALA A 220 9.44 -6.13 9.12
C ALA A 220 10.74 -5.63 8.45
N TYR A 221 11.26 -6.28 7.40
CA TYR A 221 12.59 -5.93 6.86
C TYR A 221 12.73 -5.71 5.35
N VAL A 222 11.69 -5.93 4.52
CA VAL A 222 11.86 -5.87 3.04
C VAL A 222 11.58 -4.50 2.42
N PHE A 223 10.99 -3.54 3.15
CA PHE A 223 10.63 -2.22 2.57
C PHE A 223 11.78 -1.19 2.42
N LYS A 224 13.05 -1.63 2.46
CA LYS A 224 14.22 -0.72 2.39
C LYS A 224 15.03 -0.77 1.07
N MET A 225 14.70 -1.62 0.10
CA MET A 225 15.56 -1.80 -1.11
C MET A 225 14.91 -1.55 -2.49
N LEU A 226 13.82 -0.80 -2.58
CA LEU A 226 13.30 -0.29 -3.87
C LEU A 226 13.42 1.23 -4.01
N LYS A 227 14.60 1.77 -3.64
CA LYS A 227 15.06 3.09 -4.06
C LYS A 227 16.43 2.96 -4.71
N THR A 228 16.44 2.59 -5.99
CA THR A 228 17.44 3.05 -6.97
C THR A 228 17.08 2.51 -8.36
N GLY A 229 16.70 3.42 -9.27
CA GLY A 229 17.05 3.37 -10.70
C GLY A 229 16.46 2.29 -11.63
N THR A 230 15.43 2.68 -12.38
CA THR A 230 15.30 2.62 -13.86
C THR A 230 15.61 1.33 -14.65
N PHE A 231 14.54 0.75 -15.20
CA PHE A 231 14.33 0.04 -16.50
C PHE A 231 13.38 -1.14 -16.24
N ALA A 232 12.40 -1.54 -17.05
CA ALA A 232 11.69 -1.00 -18.20
C ALA A 232 10.57 -2.03 -18.47
N ALA A 233 9.32 -1.59 -18.67
CA ALA A 233 8.38 -2.35 -19.50
C ALA A 233 7.29 -1.42 -20.04
N ARG A 234 7.24 -1.36 -21.36
CA ARG A 234 6.50 -0.44 -22.23
C ARG A 234 5.79 -1.35 -23.23
N PHE A 235 4.47 -1.50 -23.11
CA PHE A 235 3.48 -2.02 -24.09
C PHE A 235 2.20 -2.17 -23.23
N VAL A 236 1.14 -1.37 -23.36
CA VAL A 236 0.26 -1.13 -24.50
C VAL A 236 -0.34 0.28 -24.39
N LYS A 237 -0.51 0.97 -25.52
CA LYS A 237 -1.18 2.27 -25.66
C LYS A 237 -2.31 2.15 -26.68
N GLN A 238 -3.30 3.04 -26.54
CA GLN A 238 -4.43 3.40 -27.43
C GLN A 238 -5.77 2.77 -27.05
N SER A 239 -6.91 3.47 -27.01
CA SER A 239 -7.26 4.87 -27.34
C SER A 239 -8.69 5.12 -26.81
N LEU A 240 -9.04 6.37 -26.47
CA LEU A 240 -10.18 7.10 -27.03
C LEU A 240 -10.29 8.53 -26.43
N VAL A 241 -10.66 9.46 -27.29
CA VAL A 241 -10.70 10.93 -27.14
C VAL A 241 -12.09 11.42 -27.55
N GLY A 242 -12.54 12.54 -26.96
CA GLY A 242 -13.61 13.42 -27.46
C GLY A 242 -14.93 13.28 -26.68
N CYS A 243 -15.73 14.31 -26.38
CA CYS A 243 -15.85 15.74 -26.71
C CYS A 243 -16.67 16.39 -25.56
N ALA A 244 -16.30 17.53 -24.98
CA ALA A 244 -16.71 18.91 -25.33
C ALA A 244 -18.23 19.25 -25.28
N ASN A 245 -18.53 20.21 -24.38
CA ASN A 245 -19.54 21.29 -24.42
C ASN A 245 -21.02 21.03 -24.09
N GLY A 246 -21.59 21.92 -23.25
CA GLY A 246 -22.94 22.45 -23.49
C GLY A 246 -23.86 22.78 -22.30
N LEU A 247 -23.63 23.94 -21.66
CA LEU A 247 -24.63 24.98 -21.32
C LEU A 247 -25.89 24.71 -20.44
N ARG A 248 -26.01 25.66 -19.48
CA ARG A 248 -27.20 26.46 -19.05
C ARG A 248 -28.12 25.98 -17.92
N THR A 249 -27.92 26.68 -16.81
CA THR A 249 -28.88 27.25 -15.84
C THR A 249 -30.32 27.44 -16.31
N VAL A 250 -31.26 27.08 -15.41
CA VAL A 250 -32.54 27.77 -15.19
C VAL A 250 -32.83 27.80 -13.68
N THR A 251 -33.21 28.98 -13.19
CA THR A 251 -33.49 29.32 -11.78
C THR A 251 -35.00 29.38 -11.52
N VAL A 252 -35.38 29.88 -10.33
CA VAL A 252 -36.65 30.45 -9.83
C VAL A 252 -37.60 29.46 -9.08
N PRO A 253 -38.41 29.88 -8.08
CA PRO A 253 -38.01 30.14 -6.67
C PRO A 253 -39.01 29.64 -5.58
N THR A 254 -38.57 29.76 -4.31
CA THR A 254 -39.32 30.07 -3.07
C THR A 254 -40.56 29.27 -2.64
N HIS A 255 -40.56 28.79 -1.39
CA HIS A 255 -41.48 29.32 -0.37
C HIS A 255 -40.98 29.11 1.07
N ARG A 256 -41.15 30.17 1.86
CA ARG A 256 -40.88 30.37 3.30
C ARG A 256 -42.07 29.90 4.13
N SER A 257 -41.80 29.36 5.33
CA SER A 257 -42.41 29.69 6.65
C SER A 257 -41.85 28.71 7.69
N LEU A 258 -41.12 29.10 8.75
CA LEU A 258 -41.59 29.70 10.03
C LEU A 258 -42.79 28.90 10.60
N SER A 259 -42.86 28.45 11.85
CA SER A 259 -42.14 28.77 13.09
C SER A 259 -42.62 27.82 14.22
N GLU A 260 -41.84 27.78 15.30
CA GLU A 260 -42.25 27.67 16.73
C GLU A 260 -42.65 26.33 17.40
N ASP A 261 -41.81 25.99 18.39
CA ASP A 261 -42.11 25.69 19.79
C ASP A 261 -43.29 24.76 20.17
N HIS A 262 -42.99 23.67 20.87
CA HIS A 262 -43.21 23.63 22.32
C HIS A 262 -42.72 22.34 23.00
N THR A 263 -42.37 22.53 24.26
CA THR A 263 -41.91 21.60 25.30
C THR A 263 -42.98 20.62 25.79
N LYS A 264 -42.58 19.38 26.14
CA LYS A 264 -42.69 18.74 27.48
C LYS A 264 -42.36 17.24 27.43
N GLY A 265 -41.72 16.76 28.49
CA GLY A 265 -40.99 15.49 28.53
C GLY A 265 -41.79 14.25 28.96
N SER A 266 -41.10 13.11 29.02
CA SER A 266 -40.94 12.31 30.25
C SER A 266 -40.26 10.94 29.99
N VAL A 267 -39.58 10.48 31.04
CA VAL A 267 -39.19 9.10 31.41
C VAL A 267 -38.01 8.45 30.67
N GLY A 268 -37.02 8.05 31.49
CA GLY A 268 -35.70 7.61 31.09
C GLY A 268 -35.60 6.16 30.60
N THR A 269 -34.51 5.92 29.90
CA THR A 269 -33.82 4.63 29.84
C THR A 269 -32.32 4.91 29.94
N ALA A 270 -31.65 4.10 30.75
CA ALA A 270 -30.25 4.29 31.14
C ALA A 270 -29.31 4.19 29.92
N GLY A 271 -28.86 5.33 29.42
CA GLY A 271 -27.69 5.46 28.58
C GLY A 271 -26.48 5.75 29.45
N THR A 272 -25.36 5.07 29.23
CA THR A 272 -24.08 5.43 29.81
C THR A 272 -23.62 6.76 29.23
N ASP A 273 -24.04 7.85 29.87
CA ASP A 273 -23.55 9.20 29.60
C ASP A 273 -22.07 9.30 29.99
N VAL A 274 -21.20 9.25 28.99
CA VAL A 274 -19.83 9.76 29.12
C VAL A 274 -19.97 11.26 29.36
N ALA A 275 -19.58 11.74 30.54
CA ALA A 275 -19.64 13.17 30.87
C ALA A 275 -18.95 13.99 29.75
N PRO A 276 -19.60 15.02 29.18
CA PRO A 276 -19.06 15.74 28.05
C PRO A 276 -17.77 16.44 28.47
N SER A 277 -16.63 15.94 28.00
CA SER A 277 -15.40 16.71 28.05
C SER A 277 -15.65 18.02 27.32
N GLN A 278 -15.31 19.16 27.94
CA GLN A 278 -15.63 20.50 27.39
C GLN A 278 -15.00 20.75 26.00
N GLU A 279 -14.05 19.90 25.60
CA GLU A 279 -13.22 19.99 24.40
C GLU A 279 -13.71 19.17 23.20
N LEU A 280 -14.58 18.17 23.43
CA LEU A 280 -15.08 17.27 22.40
C LEU A 280 -16.56 16.97 22.65
N GLN A 281 -17.39 17.25 21.66
CA GLN A 281 -18.83 17.03 21.72
C GLN A 281 -19.22 15.93 20.74
N LEU A 282 -19.83 14.87 21.25
CA LEU A 282 -20.43 13.82 20.45
C LEU A 282 -21.95 14.01 20.45
N THR A 283 -22.56 14.16 19.28
CA THR A 283 -24.00 14.40 19.12
C THR A 283 -24.59 13.40 18.14
N TYR A 284 -25.64 12.68 18.56
CA TYR A 284 -26.46 11.84 17.69
C TYR A 284 -27.62 12.68 17.16
N LEU A 285 -27.77 12.76 15.84
CA LEU A 285 -28.88 13.51 15.24
C LEU A 285 -30.16 12.69 15.33
N THR A 286 -31.25 13.32 15.77
CA THR A 286 -32.54 12.67 16.09
C THR A 286 -33.65 13.00 15.10
N GLU A 287 -33.43 13.93 14.18
CA GLU A 287 -34.36 14.24 13.10
C GLU A 287 -34.53 13.02 12.19
N GLU A 288 -35.75 12.77 11.69
CA GLU A 288 -36.11 11.53 10.98
C GLU A 288 -35.22 11.25 9.77
N ASP A 289 -34.86 12.27 9.00
CA ASP A 289 -33.99 12.19 7.82
C ASP A 289 -32.49 12.15 8.15
N LYS A 290 -32.12 12.37 9.43
CA LYS A 290 -30.74 12.41 9.92
C LYS A 290 -30.45 11.30 10.94
N GLN A 291 -31.40 10.42 11.21
CA GLN A 291 -31.24 9.30 12.13
C GLN A 291 -30.10 8.39 11.66
N GLY A 292 -29.19 8.06 12.58
CA GLY A 292 -27.99 7.28 12.29
C GLY A 292 -26.76 8.11 11.91
N ILE A 293 -26.86 9.45 11.91
CA ILE A 293 -25.71 10.34 11.77
C ILE A 293 -25.19 10.72 13.16
N ALA A 294 -23.91 10.46 13.41
CA ALA A 294 -23.21 10.94 14.59
C ALA A 294 -22.24 12.06 14.21
N VAL A 295 -22.23 13.15 14.98
CA VAL A 295 -21.37 14.32 14.76
C VAL A 295 -20.35 14.41 15.88
N LEU A 296 -19.07 14.36 15.52
CA LEU A 296 -17.95 14.54 16.43
C LEU A 296 -17.37 15.95 16.24
N GLY A 297 -17.70 16.85 17.17
CA GLY A 297 -17.35 18.26 17.15
C GLY A 297 -16.22 18.62 18.11
N MET A 298 -15.08 19.10 17.59
CA MET A 298 -13.99 19.62 18.42
C MET A 298 -14.25 21.06 18.86
N ASN A 299 -14.04 21.35 20.14
CA ASN A 299 -14.31 22.65 20.75
C ASN A 299 -13.19 23.11 21.71
N ARG A 300 -12.02 23.46 21.17
CA ARG A 300 -10.90 24.08 21.89
C ARG A 300 -10.49 25.41 21.24
N PRO A 301 -11.32 26.46 21.33
CA PRO A 301 -11.10 27.73 20.63
C PRO A 301 -9.78 28.40 21.03
N LYS A 302 -9.44 28.41 22.33
CA LYS A 302 -8.20 29.02 22.85
C LYS A 302 -6.92 28.38 22.30
N ALA A 303 -6.99 27.10 21.92
CA ALA A 303 -5.87 26.32 21.42
C ALA A 303 -6.02 25.96 19.93
N ARG A 304 -7.00 26.55 19.22
CA ARG A 304 -7.27 26.29 17.80
C ARG A 304 -7.42 24.79 17.48
N ASN A 305 -8.11 24.04 18.35
CA ASN A 305 -8.26 22.59 18.27
C ASN A 305 -6.94 21.84 18.07
N SER A 306 -5.85 22.32 18.67
CA SER A 306 -4.60 21.58 18.72
C SER A 306 -4.76 20.25 19.46
N PHE A 307 -4.06 19.21 19.00
CA PHE A 307 -3.97 17.92 19.67
C PHE A 307 -3.11 18.04 20.93
N SER A 308 -3.78 18.16 22.07
CA SER A 308 -3.19 17.87 23.37
C SER A 308 -3.29 16.39 23.70
N LYS A 309 -2.59 15.94 24.76
CA LYS A 309 -2.80 14.58 25.31
C LYS A 309 -4.28 14.32 25.64
N SER A 310 -4.97 15.28 26.22
CA SER A 310 -6.37 15.13 26.64
C SER A 310 -7.31 15.00 25.44
N LEU A 311 -7.19 15.88 24.44
CA LEU A 311 -8.05 15.82 23.25
C LEU A 311 -7.84 14.49 22.49
N VAL A 312 -6.60 14.03 22.36
CA VAL A 312 -6.30 12.76 21.69
C VAL A 312 -6.92 11.58 22.44
N ASN A 313 -6.94 11.60 23.78
CA ASN A 313 -7.60 10.56 24.57
C ASN A 313 -9.12 10.56 24.37
N HIS A 314 -9.77 11.73 24.45
CA HIS A 314 -11.21 11.83 24.25
C HIS A 314 -11.62 11.43 22.82
N LEU A 315 -10.81 11.78 21.80
CA LEU A 315 -11.04 11.34 20.43
C LEU A 315 -10.94 9.82 20.31
N LEU A 316 -9.92 9.19 20.89
CA LEU A 316 -9.77 7.73 20.89
C LEU A 316 -10.97 7.04 21.55
N GLU A 317 -11.42 7.54 22.70
CA GLU A 317 -12.60 7.02 23.41
C GLU A 317 -13.88 7.18 22.56
N ALA A 318 -14.10 8.35 21.96
CA ALA A 318 -15.26 8.59 21.11
C ALA A 318 -15.26 7.72 19.85
N ILE A 319 -14.09 7.54 19.21
CA ILE A 319 -13.93 6.67 18.04
C ILE A 319 -14.24 5.21 18.42
N GLU A 320 -13.76 4.75 19.58
CA GLU A 320 -14.01 3.38 20.06
C GLU A 320 -15.50 3.12 20.31
N VAL A 321 -16.20 4.08 20.93
CA VAL A 321 -17.65 4.02 21.14
C VAL A 321 -18.38 3.96 19.79
N LEU A 322 -18.04 4.86 18.86
CA LEU A 322 -18.68 4.93 17.55
C LEU A 322 -18.40 3.71 16.67
N ALA A 323 -17.23 3.08 16.80
CA ALA A 323 -16.89 1.88 16.04
C ALA A 323 -17.76 0.67 16.41
N HIS A 324 -18.28 0.64 17.65
CA HIS A 324 -19.11 -0.45 18.16
C HIS A 324 -20.62 -0.12 18.16
N ASP A 325 -21.01 1.12 17.88
CA ASP A 325 -22.42 1.50 17.81
C ASP A 325 -23.05 1.06 16.49
N LYS A 326 -23.96 0.08 16.59
CA LYS A 326 -24.67 -0.48 15.44
C LYS A 326 -25.66 0.49 14.81
N ASN A 327 -26.16 1.48 15.58
CA ASN A 327 -27.14 2.47 15.12
C ASN A 327 -26.51 3.57 14.27
N VAL A 328 -25.20 3.77 14.42
CA VAL A 328 -24.46 4.75 13.60
C VAL A 328 -24.29 4.19 12.19
N ARG A 329 -24.71 5.01 11.23
CA ARG A 329 -24.57 4.77 9.78
C ARG A 329 -23.50 5.66 9.16
N VAL A 330 -23.33 6.89 9.64
CA VAL A 330 -22.31 7.84 9.15
C VAL A 330 -21.78 8.67 10.30
N VAL A 331 -20.49 8.96 10.30
CA VAL A 331 -19.84 9.87 11.25
C VAL A 331 -19.39 11.13 10.53
N ILE A 332 -19.71 12.30 11.07
CA ILE A 332 -19.21 13.59 10.60
C ILE A 332 -18.22 14.14 11.62
N LEU A 333 -16.97 14.32 11.22
CA LEU A 333 -15.94 14.96 12.03
C LEU A 333 -15.88 16.44 11.64
N ARG A 334 -16.14 17.33 12.60
CA ARG A 334 -16.15 18.78 12.37
C ARG A 334 -15.47 19.56 13.49
N SER A 335 -15.33 20.86 13.26
CA SER A 335 -15.08 21.82 14.33
C SER A 335 -16.34 22.60 14.71
N LEU A 336 -16.41 22.95 15.99
CA LEU A 336 -17.35 23.93 16.54
C LEU A 336 -16.71 25.32 16.70
N VAL A 337 -15.44 25.48 16.31
CA VAL A 337 -14.69 26.73 16.39
C VAL A 337 -14.67 27.41 15.01
N PRO A 338 -15.27 28.60 14.85
CA PRO A 338 -15.29 29.30 13.56
C PRO A 338 -13.91 29.53 12.97
N GLY A 339 -13.75 29.23 11.68
CA GLY A 339 -12.52 29.45 10.92
C GLY A 339 -11.35 28.52 11.26
N ILE A 340 -11.53 27.55 12.17
CA ILE A 340 -10.50 26.57 12.53
C ILE A 340 -11.08 25.17 12.48
N PHE A 341 -10.46 24.27 11.70
CA PHE A 341 -10.75 22.85 11.82
C PHE A 341 -9.87 22.24 12.93
N CYS A 342 -8.56 22.19 12.70
CA CYS A 342 -7.56 21.72 13.65
C CYS A 342 -6.16 22.23 13.25
N ALA A 343 -5.44 22.84 14.19
CA ALA A 343 -4.10 23.38 13.96
C ALA A 343 -2.96 22.35 14.03
N GLY A 344 -3.26 21.07 14.27
CA GLY A 344 -2.27 20.00 14.41
C GLY A 344 -1.81 19.81 15.85
N ALA A 345 -0.57 19.38 16.08
CA ALA A 345 -0.06 19.12 17.42
C ALA A 345 0.03 20.40 18.27
N ASP A 346 -0.28 20.29 19.57
CA ASP A 346 -0.11 21.42 20.50
C ASP A 346 1.37 21.69 20.76
N LEU A 347 1.93 22.71 20.09
CA LEU A 347 3.34 23.06 20.22
C LEU A 347 3.73 23.51 21.63
N LYS A 348 2.81 24.06 22.43
CA LYS A 348 3.10 24.46 23.82
C LYS A 348 3.30 23.22 24.69
N GLU A 349 2.43 22.22 24.52
CA GLU A 349 2.59 20.94 25.20
C GLU A 349 3.82 20.19 24.67
N ARG A 350 4.10 20.29 23.36
CA ARG A 350 5.23 19.62 22.74
C ARG A 350 6.59 20.10 23.24
N ALA A 351 6.69 21.38 23.56
CA ALA A 351 7.92 21.99 24.06
C ALA A 351 8.36 21.42 25.42
N THR A 352 7.46 20.81 26.20
CA THR A 352 7.77 20.26 27.52
C THR A 352 8.12 18.77 27.50
N PHE A 353 8.00 18.10 26.34
CA PHE A 353 8.20 16.65 26.26
C PHE A 353 9.66 16.26 26.13
N THR A 354 10.02 15.16 26.79
CA THR A 354 11.24 14.41 26.50
C THR A 354 11.15 13.73 25.12
N PRO A 355 12.28 13.37 24.48
CA PRO A 355 12.27 12.65 23.20
C PRO A 355 11.44 11.34 23.20
N GLN A 356 11.42 10.63 24.33
CA GLN A 356 10.63 9.41 24.50
C GLN A 356 9.12 9.71 24.54
N GLU A 357 8.71 10.76 25.26
CA GLU A 357 7.31 11.22 25.27
C GLU A 357 6.89 11.76 23.90
N VAL A 358 7.82 12.41 23.18
CA VAL A 358 7.63 12.82 21.79
C VAL A 358 7.25 11.60 20.94
N SER A 359 8.07 10.55 20.96
CA SER A 359 7.82 9.32 20.20
C SER A 359 6.47 8.67 20.56
N ARG A 360 6.19 8.49 21.86
CA ARG A 360 4.94 7.87 22.33
C ARG A 360 3.71 8.64 21.89
N PHE A 361 3.72 9.97 22.04
CA PHE A 361 2.57 10.79 21.67
C PHE A 361 2.32 10.80 20.16
N VAL A 362 3.36 10.87 19.31
CA VAL A 362 3.18 10.81 17.85
C VAL A 362 2.66 9.44 17.42
N SER A 363 3.14 8.36 18.02
CA SER A 363 2.60 7.02 17.78
C SER A 363 1.13 6.92 18.20
N LYS A 364 0.76 7.48 19.35
CA LYS A 364 -0.64 7.53 19.82
C LYS A 364 -1.53 8.35 18.88
N LEU A 365 -1.05 9.52 18.43
CA LEU A 365 -1.76 10.35 17.46
C LEU A 365 -1.94 9.62 16.13
N ARG A 366 -0.92 8.90 15.64
CA ARG A 366 -1.02 8.07 14.43
C ARG A 366 -2.03 6.95 14.60
N GLN A 367 -2.04 6.27 15.76
CA GLN A 367 -3.01 5.23 16.06
C GLN A 367 -4.44 5.76 16.04
N MET A 368 -4.69 6.95 16.60
CA MET A 368 -6.00 7.61 16.51
C MET A 368 -6.42 7.81 15.05
N MET A 369 -5.52 8.27 14.17
CA MET A 369 -5.85 8.40 12.75
C MET A 369 -6.14 7.06 12.09
N VAL A 370 -5.38 6.01 12.42
CA VAL A 370 -5.62 4.64 11.92
C VAL A 370 -6.99 4.13 12.40
N ASN A 371 -7.39 4.43 13.63
CA ASN A 371 -8.70 4.03 14.15
C ASN A 371 -9.84 4.73 13.39
N ILE A 372 -9.70 6.01 13.03
CA ILE A 372 -10.67 6.73 12.17
C ILE A 372 -10.80 6.04 10.81
N GLU A 373 -9.66 5.76 10.17
CA GLU A 373 -9.59 5.09 8.86
C GLU A 373 -10.26 3.70 8.92
N GLN A 374 -10.05 2.95 10.00
CA GLN A 374 -10.58 1.59 10.16
C GLN A 374 -12.00 1.52 10.72
N MET A 375 -12.68 2.65 10.96
CA MET A 375 -14.07 2.64 11.43
C MET A 375 -14.97 1.88 10.43
N PRO A 376 -15.86 0.99 10.89
CA PRO A 376 -16.77 0.26 10.00
C PRO A 376 -17.69 1.21 9.21
N THR A 377 -18.09 2.32 9.82
CA THR A 377 -18.98 3.32 9.23
C THR A 377 -18.21 4.35 8.40
N PRO A 378 -18.82 4.91 7.33
CA PRO A 378 -18.27 6.04 6.60
C PRO A 378 -18.03 7.27 7.50
N VAL A 379 -16.90 7.92 7.30
CA VAL A 379 -16.49 9.13 8.02
C VAL A 379 -16.28 10.28 7.04
N VAL A 380 -16.96 11.40 7.30
CA VAL A 380 -16.86 12.64 6.51
C VAL A 380 -16.20 13.74 7.34
N ALA A 381 -15.09 14.29 6.85
CA ALA A 381 -14.49 15.49 7.42
C ALA A 381 -15.15 16.76 6.85
N ALA A 382 -15.70 17.59 7.74
CA ALA A 382 -16.24 18.92 7.42
C ALA A 382 -15.24 20.01 7.81
N ILE A 383 -14.58 20.60 6.81
CA ILE A 383 -13.44 21.51 6.98
C ILE A 383 -13.86 22.95 6.65
N ASP A 384 -14.48 23.62 7.62
CA ASP A 384 -14.90 25.03 7.51
C ASP A 384 -13.77 26.04 7.82
N GLY A 385 -12.57 25.56 8.13
CA GLY A 385 -11.49 26.39 8.65
C GLY A 385 -10.11 25.77 8.49
N ALA A 386 -9.11 26.39 9.14
CA ALA A 386 -7.73 25.96 9.01
C ALA A 386 -7.51 24.51 9.46
N ALA A 387 -6.92 23.67 8.59
CA ALA A 387 -6.55 22.28 8.83
C ALA A 387 -5.06 22.08 8.55
N LEU A 388 -4.23 22.14 9.59
CA LEU A 388 -2.77 22.16 9.45
C LEU A 388 -2.12 20.97 10.15
N GLY A 389 -1.07 20.44 9.54
CA GLY A 389 -0.31 19.29 10.03
C GLY A 389 -1.23 18.13 10.41
N GLY A 390 -1.18 17.71 11.68
CA GLY A 390 -2.09 16.69 12.22
C GLY A 390 -3.58 16.92 11.90
N GLY A 391 -4.05 18.17 11.82
CA GLY A 391 -5.44 18.47 11.49
C GLY A 391 -5.81 18.06 10.06
N LEU A 392 -4.89 18.27 9.11
CA LEU A 392 -5.04 17.74 7.76
C LEU A 392 -4.82 16.22 7.75
N GLU A 393 -3.88 15.68 8.52
CA GLU A 393 -3.68 14.21 8.62
C GLU A 393 -4.93 13.48 9.12
N MET A 394 -5.71 14.10 10.01
CA MET A 394 -7.01 13.60 10.48
C MET A 394 -8.07 13.64 9.39
N ALA A 395 -8.16 14.75 8.64
CA ALA A 395 -9.08 14.84 7.51
C ALA A 395 -8.73 13.82 6.40
N LEU A 396 -7.43 13.56 6.17
CA LEU A 396 -6.97 12.54 5.22
C LEU A 396 -7.27 11.11 5.69
N ALA A 397 -7.47 10.88 6.99
CA ALA A 397 -7.87 9.59 7.54
C ALA A 397 -9.39 9.32 7.42
N CYS A 398 -10.19 10.36 7.16
CA CYS A 398 -11.61 10.20 6.86
C CYS A 398 -11.81 9.70 5.41
N ASP A 399 -12.93 9.06 5.13
CA ASP A 399 -13.23 8.52 3.79
C ASP A 399 -13.48 9.65 2.79
N MET A 400 -14.21 10.68 3.24
CA MET A 400 -14.61 11.83 2.43
C MET A 400 -14.25 13.13 3.12
N ARG A 401 -13.98 14.16 2.31
CA ARG A 401 -13.64 15.51 2.77
C ARG A 401 -14.46 16.56 2.03
N VAL A 402 -15.10 17.43 2.78
CA VAL A 402 -15.78 18.63 2.31
C VAL A 402 -15.07 19.83 2.91
N VAL A 403 -14.77 20.85 2.10
CA VAL A 403 -13.99 22.01 2.55
C VAL A 403 -14.63 23.32 2.12
N ALA A 404 -14.54 24.35 2.96
CA ALA A 404 -14.86 25.71 2.54
C ALA A 404 -13.77 26.23 1.58
N THR A 405 -14.13 26.92 0.49
CA THR A 405 -13.17 27.39 -0.53
C THR A 405 -12.05 28.26 0.05
N ASN A 406 -12.34 29.04 1.09
CA ASN A 406 -11.40 29.92 1.78
C ASN A 406 -10.62 29.25 2.94
N ALA A 407 -10.89 27.97 3.25
CA ALA A 407 -10.16 27.26 4.30
C ALA A 407 -8.68 27.10 3.92
N LYS A 408 -7.79 27.09 4.93
CA LYS A 408 -6.35 26.93 4.73
C LYS A 408 -5.91 25.54 5.14
N LEU A 409 -5.30 24.80 4.23
CA LEU A 409 -4.86 23.43 4.45
C LEU A 409 -3.35 23.33 4.22
N GLY A 410 -2.68 22.41 4.91
CA GLY A 410 -1.28 22.12 4.60
C GLY A 410 -0.56 21.24 5.64
N LEU A 411 0.41 20.47 5.15
CA LEU A 411 1.38 19.75 5.98
C LEU A 411 2.66 20.62 6.07
N VAL A 412 2.78 21.38 7.16
CA VAL A 412 3.77 22.44 7.32
C VAL A 412 4.99 22.05 8.18
N GLU A 413 5.09 20.78 8.55
CA GLU A 413 6.03 20.23 9.52
C GLU A 413 7.50 20.47 9.17
N THR A 414 7.87 20.51 7.89
CA THR A 414 9.27 20.69 7.46
C THR A 414 9.81 22.09 7.79
N LYS A 415 8.94 23.11 7.94
CA LYS A 415 9.33 24.43 8.50
C LYS A 415 9.70 24.38 9.98
N LEU A 416 9.27 23.35 10.69
CA LEU A 416 9.58 23.10 12.10
C LEU A 416 10.72 22.08 12.26
N GLY A 417 11.41 21.71 11.17
CA GLY A 417 12.49 20.71 11.21
C GLY A 417 12.01 19.27 11.46
N ILE A 418 10.73 18.99 11.25
CA ILE A 418 10.12 17.66 11.44
C ILE A 418 9.34 17.23 10.19
N ILE A 419 8.71 16.06 10.23
CA ILE A 419 7.88 15.53 9.13
C ILE A 419 6.44 15.31 9.59
N PRO A 420 5.45 15.24 8.67
CA PRO A 420 4.10 14.79 9.00
C PRO A 420 4.13 13.39 9.61
N GLY A 421 3.78 13.30 10.89
CA GLY A 421 4.09 12.16 11.74
C GLY A 421 2.90 11.22 12.03
N ALA A 422 1.67 11.65 11.74
CA ALA A 422 0.43 10.91 12.02
C ALA A 422 -0.20 10.27 10.76
N GLY A 423 0.60 10.14 9.69
CA GLY A 423 0.24 9.39 8.48
C GLY A 423 0.17 10.22 7.19
N GLY A 424 0.39 11.54 7.26
CA GLY A 424 0.35 12.45 6.12
C GLY A 424 1.35 12.10 5.02
N THR A 425 2.55 11.61 5.39
CA THR A 425 3.54 11.10 4.44
C THR A 425 3.11 9.82 3.70
N GLN A 426 2.03 9.18 4.16
CA GLN A 426 1.48 7.96 3.56
C GLN A 426 0.16 8.22 2.83
N ARG A 427 -0.77 8.94 3.46
CA ARG A 427 -2.11 9.20 2.90
C ARG A 427 -2.08 10.22 1.77
N LEU A 428 -1.34 11.33 1.92
CA LEU A 428 -1.31 12.37 0.89
C LEU A 428 -0.74 11.86 -0.45
N PRO A 429 0.37 11.10 -0.50
CA PRO A 429 0.87 10.51 -1.74
C PRO A 429 0.04 9.35 -2.31
N ARG A 430 -0.93 8.81 -1.56
CA ARG A 430 -1.89 7.81 -2.07
C ARG A 430 -3.12 8.47 -2.70
N ILE A 431 -3.48 9.66 -2.22
CA ILE A 431 -4.55 10.49 -2.78
C ILE A 431 -4.06 11.27 -4.01
N LEU A 432 -2.80 11.73 -3.98
CA LEU A 432 -2.18 12.53 -5.04
C LEU A 432 -1.08 11.77 -5.77
N ASN A 433 -0.61 12.34 -6.88
CA ASN A 433 0.70 11.98 -7.40
C ASN A 433 1.79 12.23 -6.33
N PRO A 434 2.71 11.27 -6.08
CA PRO A 434 3.82 11.44 -5.14
C PRO A 434 4.69 12.70 -5.35
N ALA A 435 4.84 13.19 -6.58
CA ALA A 435 5.59 14.41 -6.88
C ALA A 435 4.91 15.66 -6.30
N VAL A 436 3.59 15.78 -6.47
CA VAL A 436 2.80 16.90 -5.93
C VAL A 436 2.76 16.84 -4.41
N ALA A 437 2.57 15.65 -3.83
CA ALA A 437 2.61 15.47 -2.39
C ALA A 437 3.98 15.87 -1.79
N LYS A 438 5.08 15.53 -2.47
CA LYS A 438 6.43 15.96 -2.09
C LYS A 438 6.59 17.48 -2.18
N GLU A 439 6.10 18.12 -3.24
CA GLU A 439 6.14 19.58 -3.36
C GLU A 439 5.46 20.25 -2.17
N LEU A 440 4.22 19.83 -1.84
CA LEU A 440 3.46 20.38 -0.72
C LEU A 440 4.19 20.19 0.62
N ILE A 441 4.74 19.00 0.87
CA ILE A 441 5.46 18.67 2.12
C ILE A 441 6.83 19.36 2.20
N PHE A 442 7.61 19.37 1.12
CA PHE A 442 8.96 19.95 1.09
C PHE A 442 8.93 21.47 1.22
N THR A 443 7.96 22.12 0.58
CA THR A 443 7.79 23.58 0.68
C THR A 443 7.05 23.99 1.96
N ALA A 444 6.38 23.05 2.62
CA ALA A 444 5.48 23.33 3.75
C ALA A 444 4.52 24.51 3.44
N ARG A 445 4.02 24.54 2.19
CA ARG A 445 3.11 25.59 1.74
C ARG A 445 1.68 25.26 2.18
N GLN A 446 0.94 26.31 2.51
CA GLN A 446 -0.50 26.22 2.73
C GLN A 446 -1.20 26.49 1.39
N PHE A 447 -2.36 25.89 1.21
CA PHE A 447 -3.21 26.03 0.03
C PHE A 447 -4.68 26.22 0.45
N SER A 448 -5.48 26.77 -0.46
CA SER A 448 -6.91 27.03 -0.23
C SER A 448 -7.75 25.75 -0.36
N GLY A 449 -9.00 25.78 0.11
CA GLY A 449 -9.96 24.72 -0.14
C GLY A 449 -10.29 24.54 -1.62
N GLU A 450 -10.28 25.64 -2.39
CA GLU A 450 -10.44 25.59 -3.84
C GLU A 450 -9.27 24.87 -4.54
N GLU A 451 -8.02 25.21 -4.17
CA GLU A 451 -6.84 24.51 -4.67
C GLU A 451 -6.85 23.02 -4.23
N ALA A 452 -7.26 22.74 -2.99
CA ALA A 452 -7.40 21.37 -2.49
C ALA A 452 -8.35 20.54 -3.36
N LYS A 453 -9.45 21.14 -3.83
CA LYS A 453 -10.40 20.48 -4.74
C LYS A 453 -9.82 20.30 -6.13
N ALA A 454 -9.11 21.31 -6.66
CA ALA A 454 -8.44 21.22 -7.96
C ALA A 454 -7.37 20.12 -7.99
N LEU A 455 -6.66 19.90 -6.87
CA LEU A 455 -5.67 18.84 -6.71
C LEU A 455 -6.28 17.46 -6.48
N GLY A 456 -7.56 17.35 -6.13
CA GLY A 456 -8.22 16.09 -5.78
C GLY A 456 -8.01 15.64 -4.33
N ILE A 457 -7.54 16.53 -3.45
CA ILE A 457 -7.36 16.24 -2.01
C ILE A 457 -8.73 16.06 -1.32
N VAL A 458 -9.76 16.77 -1.80
CA VAL A 458 -11.10 16.81 -1.20
C VAL A 458 -12.19 16.46 -2.21
N ASN A 459 -13.30 15.90 -1.73
CA ASN A 459 -14.44 15.51 -2.55
C ASN A 459 -15.27 16.73 -2.99
N HIS A 460 -15.45 17.72 -2.11
CA HIS A 460 -16.20 18.93 -2.43
C HIS A 460 -15.54 20.17 -1.83
N ALA A 461 -15.53 21.27 -2.61
CA ALA A 461 -15.28 22.61 -2.10
C ALA A 461 -16.57 23.42 -2.19
N VAL A 462 -16.94 24.12 -1.12
CA VAL A 462 -18.19 24.89 -1.01
C VAL A 462 -17.88 26.33 -0.63
N GLN A 463 -18.68 27.27 -1.15
CA GLN A 463 -18.54 28.67 -0.76
C GLN A 463 -18.94 28.84 0.70
N PRO A 464 -18.18 29.62 1.50
CA PRO A 464 -18.53 29.93 2.88
C PRO A 464 -19.91 30.59 2.96
N ASN A 465 -20.68 30.21 3.98
CA ASN A 465 -21.93 30.86 4.36
C ASN A 465 -21.70 31.81 5.54
N GLU A 466 -22.71 32.61 5.88
CA GLU A 466 -22.64 33.58 6.98
C GLU A 466 -22.39 32.91 8.34
N THR A 467 -22.89 31.69 8.54
CA THR A 467 -22.72 30.90 9.76
C THR A 467 -21.36 30.23 9.90
N GLY A 468 -20.55 30.20 8.82
CA GLY A 468 -19.22 29.59 8.82
C GLY A 468 -19.22 28.07 8.97
N ASP A 469 -20.28 27.40 8.50
CA ASP A 469 -20.50 25.95 8.60
C ASP A 469 -20.90 25.30 7.26
N ALA A 470 -20.61 25.96 6.13
CA ALA A 470 -21.00 25.49 4.80
C ALA A 470 -20.49 24.07 4.48
N ALA A 471 -19.25 23.74 4.88
CA ALA A 471 -18.68 22.41 4.69
C ALA A 471 -19.41 21.37 5.55
N TYR A 472 -19.78 21.72 6.78
CA TYR A 472 -20.63 20.88 7.61
C TYR A 472 -22.01 20.64 6.98
N GLN A 473 -22.67 21.67 6.46
CA GLN A 473 -23.97 21.52 5.80
C GLN A 473 -23.89 20.59 4.58
N ARG A 474 -22.83 20.71 3.77
CA ARG A 474 -22.63 19.79 2.63
C ARG A 474 -22.22 18.38 3.07
N ALA A 475 -21.46 18.23 4.15
CA ALA A 475 -21.17 16.92 4.75
C ALA A 475 -22.44 16.24 5.27
N LEU A 476 -23.35 17.02 5.85
CA LEU A 476 -24.66 16.53 6.32
C LEU A 476 -25.51 16.02 5.15
N GLN A 477 -25.55 16.75 4.03
CA GLN A 477 -26.22 16.30 2.81
C GLN A 477 -25.66 14.96 2.30
N LEU A 478 -24.33 14.82 2.23
CA LEU A 478 -23.70 13.55 1.86
C LEU A 478 -24.06 12.41 2.82
N ALA A 479 -24.10 12.69 4.13
CA ALA A 479 -24.49 11.70 5.11
C ALA A 479 -25.95 11.27 4.91
N MET A 480 -26.86 12.20 4.61
CA MET A 480 -28.27 11.91 4.30
C MET A 480 -28.44 11.11 3.00
N GLU A 481 -27.52 11.25 2.04
CA GLU A 481 -27.48 10.40 0.83
C GLU A 481 -27.04 8.95 1.15
N ILE A 482 -26.25 8.74 2.22
CA ILE A 482 -25.70 7.44 2.62
C ILE A 482 -26.63 6.67 3.57
N VAL A 483 -27.24 7.37 4.54
CA VAL A 483 -28.15 6.81 5.57
C VAL A 483 -29.21 5.84 5.02
N PRO A 484 -29.89 6.09 3.89
CA PRO A 484 -30.93 5.19 3.39
C PRO A 484 -30.39 3.90 2.76
N ASN A 485 -29.07 3.73 2.59
CA ASN A 485 -28.48 2.52 2.02
C ASN A 485 -28.33 1.40 3.06
N GLY A 486 -28.19 0.16 2.59
CA GLY A 486 -28.05 -1.02 3.44
C GLY A 486 -26.80 -0.94 4.33
N PRO A 487 -26.91 -0.84 5.66
CA PRO A 487 -25.76 -0.58 6.54
C PRO A 487 -24.66 -1.63 6.43
N VAL A 488 -25.01 -2.91 6.35
CA VAL A 488 -24.03 -4.00 6.19
C VAL A 488 -23.29 -3.87 4.85
N GLY A 489 -24.02 -3.57 3.78
CA GLY A 489 -23.45 -3.38 2.44
C GLY A 489 -22.46 -2.21 2.40
N VAL A 490 -22.81 -1.07 2.99
CA VAL A 490 -21.92 0.11 3.05
C VAL A 490 -20.64 -0.19 3.87
N ARG A 491 -20.77 -0.86 5.02
CA ARG A 491 -19.61 -1.24 5.86
C ARG A 491 -18.68 -2.22 5.14
N MET A 492 -19.25 -3.22 4.44
CA MET A 492 -18.47 -4.19 3.67
C MET A 492 -17.82 -3.56 2.43
N ALA A 493 -18.50 -2.63 1.76
CA ALA A 493 -17.94 -1.89 0.63
C ALA A 493 -16.72 -1.06 1.06
N LYS A 494 -16.82 -0.32 2.18
CA LYS A 494 -15.68 0.39 2.76
C LYS A 494 -14.51 -0.56 3.03
N LYS A 495 -14.76 -1.67 3.74
CA LYS A 495 -13.74 -2.66 4.07
C LYS A 495 -13.06 -3.24 2.82
N ALA A 496 -13.83 -3.57 1.78
CA ALA A 496 -13.31 -4.11 0.53
C ALA A 496 -12.39 -3.10 -0.18
N ILE A 497 -12.82 -1.83 -0.28
CA ILE A 497 -12.03 -0.77 -0.89
C ILE A 497 -10.73 -0.53 -0.12
N ASP A 498 -10.83 -0.32 1.20
CA ASP A 498 -9.68 0.07 2.01
C ASP A 498 -8.61 -1.02 2.06
N LYS A 499 -9.03 -2.29 2.23
CA LYS A 499 -8.12 -3.42 2.28
C LYS A 499 -7.62 -3.82 0.89
N GLY A 500 -8.50 -3.83 -0.12
CA GLY A 500 -8.15 -4.17 -1.50
C GLY A 500 -7.10 -3.23 -2.09
N LEU A 501 -7.15 -1.94 -1.76
CA LEU A 501 -6.14 -0.96 -2.21
C LEU A 501 -4.73 -1.18 -1.64
N GLN A 502 -4.57 -1.99 -0.59
CA GLN A 502 -3.26 -2.26 0.03
C GLN A 502 -2.63 -3.59 -0.44
N VAL A 503 -3.25 -4.29 -1.37
CA VAL A 503 -2.80 -5.59 -1.88
C VAL A 503 -2.77 -5.60 -3.42
N ASP A 504 -2.28 -6.68 -4.02
CA ASP A 504 -2.41 -6.88 -5.45
C ASP A 504 -3.88 -7.10 -5.85
N ILE A 505 -4.20 -6.91 -7.13
CA ILE A 505 -5.58 -6.96 -7.61
C ILE A 505 -6.24 -8.34 -7.42
N GLY A 506 -5.48 -9.43 -7.51
CA GLY A 506 -6.01 -10.78 -7.32
C GLY A 506 -6.44 -11.01 -5.86
N THR A 507 -5.58 -10.64 -4.91
CA THR A 507 -5.94 -10.62 -3.49
C THR A 507 -7.08 -9.64 -3.22
N GLY A 508 -7.13 -8.50 -3.92
CA GLY A 508 -8.21 -7.53 -3.85
C GLY A 508 -9.58 -8.13 -4.21
N TYR A 509 -9.65 -8.93 -5.28
CA TYR A 509 -10.87 -9.65 -5.65
C TYR A 509 -11.30 -10.67 -4.60
N ALA A 510 -10.38 -11.41 -4.00
CA ALA A 510 -10.69 -12.33 -2.91
C ALA A 510 -11.25 -11.61 -1.67
N ILE A 511 -10.71 -10.41 -1.34
CA ILE A 511 -11.24 -9.57 -0.26
C ILE A 511 -12.66 -9.07 -0.61
N GLU A 512 -12.88 -8.63 -1.84
CA GLU A 512 -14.19 -8.19 -2.32
C GLU A 512 -15.22 -9.31 -2.22
N GLU A 513 -14.89 -10.52 -2.69
CA GLU A 513 -15.75 -11.70 -2.60
C GLU A 513 -16.10 -12.03 -1.15
N ALA A 514 -15.10 -12.06 -0.25
CA ALA A 514 -15.32 -12.32 1.17
C ALA A 514 -16.22 -11.25 1.83
N CYS A 515 -16.09 -9.98 1.44
CA CYS A 515 -16.96 -8.90 1.91
C CYS A 515 -18.38 -9.03 1.35
N TYR A 516 -18.53 -9.39 0.06
CA TYR A 516 -19.82 -9.61 -0.58
C TYR A 516 -20.58 -10.79 0.04
N ALA A 517 -19.87 -11.87 0.36
CA ALA A 517 -20.43 -13.05 1.02
C ALA A 517 -21.15 -12.73 2.35
N GLN A 518 -20.67 -11.72 3.09
CA GLN A 518 -21.32 -11.25 4.33
C GLN A 518 -22.66 -10.56 4.07
N VAL A 519 -22.88 -10.00 2.88
CA VAL A 519 -24.13 -9.31 2.51
C VAL A 519 -25.20 -10.31 2.05
N ILE A 520 -24.81 -11.44 1.45
CA ILE A 520 -25.73 -12.46 0.92
C ILE A 520 -26.80 -12.93 1.93
N PRO A 521 -26.47 -13.29 3.18
CA PRO A 521 -27.45 -13.82 4.13
C PRO A 521 -28.28 -12.74 4.84
N THR A 522 -28.06 -11.45 4.57
CA THR A 522 -28.73 -10.34 5.28
C THR A 522 -30.22 -10.24 4.93
N LYS A 523 -31.03 -9.83 5.91
CA LYS A 523 -32.44 -9.43 5.70
C LYS A 523 -32.52 -8.21 4.81
N ASP A 524 -31.56 -7.29 4.93
CA ASP A 524 -31.48 -6.10 4.10
C ASP A 524 -31.40 -6.44 2.60
N ARG A 525 -30.62 -7.45 2.21
CA ARG A 525 -30.56 -7.87 0.80
C ARG A 525 -31.94 -8.31 0.28
N LEU A 526 -32.65 -9.12 1.06
CA LEU A 526 -34.01 -9.58 0.70
C LEU A 526 -35.00 -8.43 0.65
N GLU A 527 -34.90 -7.49 1.58
CA GLU A 527 -35.71 -6.27 1.61
C GLU A 527 -35.46 -5.38 0.40
N GLY A 528 -34.19 -5.23 -0.02
CA GLY A 528 -33.85 -4.47 -1.23
C GLY A 528 -34.49 -5.07 -2.49
N LEU A 529 -34.46 -6.39 -2.64
CA LEU A 529 -35.10 -7.08 -3.76
C LEU A 529 -36.63 -6.92 -3.74
N ARG A 530 -37.24 -7.03 -2.56
CA ARG A 530 -38.69 -6.84 -2.38
C ARG A 530 -39.12 -5.40 -2.66
N ALA A 531 -38.43 -4.41 -2.10
CA ALA A 531 -38.72 -3.01 -2.30
C ALA A 531 -38.59 -2.59 -3.78
N PHE A 532 -37.61 -3.16 -4.50
CA PHE A 532 -37.46 -2.97 -5.94
C PHE A 532 -38.64 -3.54 -6.72
N ALA A 533 -39.06 -4.78 -6.42
CA ALA A 533 -40.22 -5.40 -7.06
C ALA A 533 -41.53 -4.62 -6.78
N GLU A 534 -41.68 -4.08 -5.58
CA GLU A 534 -42.83 -3.31 -5.12
C GLU A 534 -42.75 -1.81 -5.47
N LYS A 535 -41.66 -1.35 -6.10
CA LYS A 535 -41.39 0.06 -6.46
C LYS A 535 -41.53 1.05 -5.29
N ARG A 536 -41.10 0.64 -4.09
CA ARG A 536 -41.07 1.48 -2.89
C ARG A 536 -39.64 1.69 -2.40
N LYS A 537 -39.44 2.63 -1.48
CA LYS A 537 -38.16 2.80 -0.80
C LYS A 537 -37.90 1.58 0.12
N PRO A 538 -36.68 1.01 0.12
CA PRO A 538 -36.32 -0.06 1.04
C PRO A 538 -36.23 0.46 2.48
N ASN A 539 -36.57 -0.38 3.45
CA ASN A 539 -36.37 -0.09 4.87
C ASN A 539 -35.30 -1.00 5.45
N PHE A 540 -34.03 -0.59 5.36
CA PHE A 540 -32.90 -1.38 5.85
C PHE A 540 -32.68 -1.19 7.35
N ILE A 541 -32.40 -2.29 8.05
CA ILE A 541 -32.21 -2.34 9.50
C ILE A 541 -30.78 -2.74 9.92
N GLY A 542 -29.94 -3.17 8.97
CA GLY A 542 -28.55 -3.56 9.24
C GLY A 542 -28.39 -4.99 9.75
N GLU A 543 -29.28 -5.90 9.35
CA GLU A 543 -29.30 -7.32 9.72
C GLU A 543 -29.35 -8.25 8.50
#